data_AF-A0AAU9PCI6-F1
#
_entry.id   AF-A0AAU9PCI6-F1
#
_cell.length_a   1.000
_cell.length_b   1.000
_cell.length_c   1.000
_cell.angle_alpha   90.00
_cell.angle_beta   90.00
_cell.angle_gamma   90.00
#
_symmetry.space_group_name_H-M   'P 1'
#
loop_
_entity.id
_entity.type
_entity.pdbx_description
1 polymer ?
#
loop_
_entity_poly.entity_id
_entity_poly.type
_entity_poly.pdbx_seq_one_letter_code
_entity_poly.pdbx_strand_id
1 'polypeptide(L)'
;MQSRWMGAPMKTRIRTEKCPVQPGGTECGYYMLKFIKEIVEEGIEVLVNDNVGDGKVQYTDDDIDEIREEQLSFVTGFIYR
;
A
#
# COMPACT_ATOMS: atom_id res chain seq x y z
N MET A 1 -43.67 -6.23 -19.27
CA MET A 1 -42.24 -6.49 -19.52
C MET A 1 -41.47 -5.90 -18.35
N GLN A 2 -40.95 -6.75 -17.47
CA GLN A 2 -40.20 -6.34 -16.27
C GLN A 2 -38.70 -6.21 -16.58
N SER A 3 -38.05 -5.32 -15.82
CA SER A 3 -36.66 -5.36 -15.35
C SER A 3 -35.50 -5.30 -16.37
N ARG A 4 -35.09 -4.07 -16.71
CA ARG A 4 -33.73 -3.74 -17.19
C ARG A 4 -32.85 -3.27 -16.02
N TRP A 5 -32.62 -4.15 -15.05
CA TRP A 5 -31.64 -3.95 -13.97
C TRP A 5 -30.96 -5.27 -13.67
N MET A 6 -30.14 -5.74 -14.61
CA MET A 6 -29.08 -6.72 -14.31
C MET A 6 -27.79 -6.15 -14.88
N GLY A 7 -27.30 -5.08 -14.26
CA GLY A 7 -25.89 -4.72 -14.39
C GLY A 7 -25.10 -5.88 -13.81
N ALA A 8 -24.27 -6.54 -14.63
CA ALA A 8 -23.38 -7.59 -14.18
C ALA A 8 -22.59 -7.11 -12.96
N PRO A 9 -22.28 -7.97 -11.97
CA PRO A 9 -21.41 -7.57 -10.88
C PRO A 9 -20.10 -7.10 -11.50
N MET A 10 -19.74 -5.85 -11.22
CA MET A 10 -18.42 -5.31 -11.54
C MET A 10 -17.45 -6.16 -10.72
N LYS A 11 -16.92 -7.24 -11.34
CA LYS A 11 -15.76 -7.96 -10.82
C LYS A 11 -14.60 -7.00 -10.96
N THR A 12 -14.46 -6.08 -10.01
CA THR A 12 -13.22 -5.38 -9.76
C THR A 12 -12.23 -6.47 -9.37
N ARG A 13 -11.56 -7.06 -10.37
CA ARG A 13 -10.45 -7.95 -10.15
C ARG A 13 -9.39 -7.08 -9.49
N ILE A 14 -9.29 -7.13 -8.17
CA ILE A 14 -8.16 -6.56 -7.44
C ILE A 14 -6.94 -7.26 -8.02
N ARG A 15 -6.13 -6.53 -8.78
CA ARG A 15 -4.87 -7.04 -9.29
C ARG A 15 -3.90 -7.02 -8.11
N THR A 16 -3.75 -8.15 -7.44
CA THR A 16 -2.76 -8.36 -6.36
C THR A 16 -1.32 -8.19 -6.85
N GLU A 17 -1.14 -8.15 -8.17
CA GLU A 17 0.12 -7.94 -8.89
C GLU A 17 0.69 -6.52 -8.69
N LYS A 18 -0.10 -5.59 -8.14
CA LYS A 18 0.26 -4.17 -7.98
C LYS A 18 0.49 -3.73 -6.54
N CYS A 19 0.75 -4.67 -5.62
CA CYS A 19 1.09 -4.35 -4.24
C CYS A 19 2.46 -4.95 -3.91
N PRO A 20 3.28 -4.28 -3.08
CA PRO A 20 4.56 -4.82 -2.64
C PRO A 20 4.33 -6.13 -1.89
N VAL A 21 5.13 -7.14 -2.19
CA VAL A 21 5.04 -8.45 -1.55
C VAL A 21 5.95 -8.49 -0.35
N GLN A 22 5.39 -8.81 0.81
CA GLN A 22 6.19 -9.10 1.98
C GLN A 22 6.64 -10.56 1.97
N PRO A 23 7.94 -10.87 2.14
CA PRO A 23 8.43 -12.24 2.26
C PRO A 23 8.12 -12.88 3.63
N GLY A 24 8.07 -12.07 4.70
CA GLY A 24 7.74 -12.47 6.08
C GLY A 24 6.27 -12.23 6.46
N GLY A 25 5.94 -12.44 7.75
CA GLY A 25 4.56 -12.33 8.27
C GLY A 25 4.34 -11.29 9.38
N THR A 26 5.38 -10.60 9.83
CA THR A 26 5.33 -9.74 11.04
C THR A 26 5.32 -8.25 10.74
N GLU A 27 5.58 -7.86 9.49
CA GLU A 27 5.80 -6.44 9.11
C GLU A 27 4.76 -5.94 8.10
N CYS A 28 3.67 -6.68 7.92
CA CYS A 28 2.64 -6.36 6.93
C CYS A 28 2.06 -4.95 7.13
N GLY A 29 1.97 -4.49 8.39
CA GLY A 29 1.57 -3.13 8.73
C GLY A 29 2.54 -2.06 8.21
N TYR A 30 3.85 -2.31 8.29
CA TYR A 30 4.87 -1.38 7.78
C TYR A 30 4.88 -1.32 6.26
N TYR A 31 4.68 -2.47 5.60
CA TYR A 31 4.50 -2.53 4.15
C TYR A 31 3.28 -1.72 3.70
N MET A 32 2.14 -1.82 4.40
CA MET A 32 0.97 -1.00 4.10
C MET A 32 1.23 0.49 4.31
N LEU A 33 1.93 0.86 5.38
CA LEU A 33 2.26 2.27 5.66
C LEU A 33 3.18 2.87 4.60
N LYS A 34 4.25 2.15 4.20
CA LYS A 34 5.13 2.57 3.10
C LYS A 34 4.33 2.78 1.82
N PHE A 35 3.50 1.81 1.46
CA PHE A 35 2.72 1.87 0.23
C PHE A 35 1.70 3.02 0.23
N ILE A 36 1.01 3.26 1.35
CA ILE A 36 0.10 4.39 1.48
C ILE A 36 0.87 5.72 1.37
N LYS A 37 2.07 5.80 1.96
CA LYS A 37 2.93 6.99 1.87
C LYS A 37 3.31 7.29 0.42
N GLU A 38 3.75 6.28 -0.34
CA GLU A 38 4.05 6.42 -1.77
C GLU A 38 2.83 6.89 -2.57
N ILE A 39 1.63 6.33 -2.31
CA ILE A 39 0.39 6.80 -2.96
C ILE A 39 0.08 8.27 -2.64
N VAL A 40 0.38 8.72 -1.42
CA VAL A 40 0.15 10.11 -1.00
C VAL A 40 1.16 11.06 -1.65
N GLU A 41 2.42 10.64 -1.78
CA GLU A 41 3.52 11.48 -2.29
C GLU A 41 3.57 11.53 -3.82
N GLU A 42 3.40 10.38 -4.48
CA GLU A 42 3.50 10.23 -5.94
C GLU A 42 2.11 10.17 -6.62
N GLY A 43 1.04 10.03 -5.84
CA GLY A 43 -0.32 9.94 -6.35
C GLY A 43 -0.72 8.54 -6.84
N ILE A 44 -1.86 8.46 -7.51
CA ILE A 44 -2.41 7.19 -8.01
C ILE A 44 -1.57 6.56 -9.14
N GLU A 45 -0.56 7.26 -9.65
CA GLU A 45 0.34 6.76 -10.70
C GLU A 45 1.11 5.52 -10.25
N VAL A 46 1.40 5.41 -8.95
CA VAL A 46 1.94 4.23 -8.27
C VAL A 46 1.10 2.97 -8.53
N LEU A 47 -0.22 3.12 -8.70
CA LEU A 47 -1.15 2.01 -8.96
C LEU A 47 -1.29 1.68 -10.45
N VAL A 48 -0.82 2.56 -11.34
CA VAL A 48 -0.93 2.38 -12.79
C VAL A 48 0.27 1.60 -13.32
N ASN A 49 1.46 1.87 -12.78
CA ASN A 49 2.65 1.09 -13.09
C ASN A 49 2.45 -0.38 -12.70
N ASP A 50 2.94 -1.30 -13.52
CA ASP A 50 2.92 -2.75 -13.25
C ASP A 50 3.83 -3.13 -12.08
N ASN A 51 4.57 -2.15 -11.56
CA ASN A 51 5.37 -2.22 -10.37
C ASN A 51 4.98 -1.07 -9.45
N VAL A 52 4.84 -1.35 -8.15
CA VAL A 52 4.75 -0.34 -7.11
C VAL A 52 6.07 0.42 -7.04
N GLY A 53 6.05 1.71 -6.69
CA GLY A 53 7.21 2.55 -6.32
C GLY A 53 8.54 2.19 -6.99
N ASP A 54 8.95 2.96 -7.98
CA ASP A 54 10.22 2.77 -8.71
C ASP A 54 10.48 1.40 -9.39
N GLY A 55 9.54 0.45 -9.38
CA GLY A 55 9.80 -0.89 -9.92
C GLY A 55 9.92 -2.00 -8.88
N LYS A 56 9.74 -1.70 -7.60
CA LYS A 56 10.06 -2.63 -6.51
C LYS A 56 8.94 -3.63 -6.26
N VAL A 57 9.26 -4.92 -6.46
CA VAL A 57 8.37 -6.05 -6.11
C VAL A 57 8.31 -6.26 -4.59
N GLN A 58 9.37 -5.86 -3.87
CA GLN A 58 9.49 -5.95 -2.41
C GLN A 58 10.23 -4.71 -1.91
N TYR A 59 9.87 -4.27 -0.70
CA TYR A 59 10.63 -3.23 0.00
C TYR A 59 11.90 -3.83 0.61
N THR A 60 12.96 -3.02 0.67
CA THR A 60 14.18 -3.40 1.39
C THR A 60 13.97 -3.24 2.90
N ASP A 61 14.87 -3.82 3.70
CA ASP A 61 14.86 -3.60 5.14
C ASP A 61 15.03 -2.11 5.48
N ASP A 62 15.88 -1.39 4.73
CA ASP A 62 16.06 0.06 4.87
C ASP A 62 14.76 0.86 4.61
N ASP A 63 14.00 0.49 3.57
CA ASP A 63 12.71 1.12 3.25
C ASP A 63 11.71 0.95 4.42
N ILE A 64 11.78 -0.18 5.12
CA ILE A 64 10.90 -0.51 6.26
C ILE A 64 11.40 0.15 7.56
N ASP A 65 12.72 0.21 7.78
CA ASP A 65 13.32 0.85 8.94
C ASP A 65 13.08 2.36 8.93
N GLU A 66 13.09 3.00 7.75
CA GLU A 66 12.65 4.40 7.59
C GLU A 66 11.22 4.60 8.15
N ILE A 67 10.27 3.74 7.77
CA ILE A 67 8.90 3.83 8.26
C ILE A 67 8.82 3.56 9.77
N ARG A 68 9.62 2.63 10.31
CA ARG A 68 9.66 2.36 11.75
C ARG A 68 10.08 3.60 12.53
N GLU A 69 11.17 4.24 12.13
CA GLU A 69 11.69 5.43 12.82
C GLU A 69 10.71 6.61 12.72
N GLU A 70 10.10 6.82 11.56
CA GLU A 70 9.07 7.85 11.39
C GLU A 70 7.84 7.62 12.28
N GLN A 71 7.34 6.39 12.32
CA GLN A 71 6.21 6.02 13.17
C GLN A 71 6.56 6.15 14.65
N LEU A 72 7.75 5.71 15.06
CA LEU A 72 8.23 5.85 16.43
C LEU A 72 8.30 7.32 16.84
N SER A 73 8.88 8.19 16.01
CA SER A 73 8.95 9.63 16.27
C SER A 73 7.55 10.26 16.39
N PHE A 74 6.63 9.92 15.49
CA PHE A 74 5.25 10.41 15.52
C PHE A 74 4.51 9.95 16.78
N VAL A 75 4.56 8.66 17.09
CA VAL A 75 3.83 8.06 18.22
C VAL A 75 4.42 8.51 19.55
N THR A 76 5.74 8.54 19.69
CA THR A 76 6.39 9.06 20.91
C THR A 76 6.07 10.54 21.11
N GLY A 77 6.12 11.34 20.04
CA GLY A 77 5.71 12.74 20.06
C GLY A 77 4.21 12.98 20.25
N PHE A 78 3.39 11.94 20.25
CA PHE A 78 1.97 11.98 20.63
C PHE A 78 1.76 11.51 22.08
N ILE A 79 2.43 10.43 22.50
CA ILE A 79 2.29 9.84 23.83
C ILE A 79 2.91 10.75 24.91
N TYR A 80 4.07 11.32 24.64
CA TYR A 80 4.80 12.16 25.59
C TYR A 80 4.47 13.65 25.45
N ARG A 81 3.40 13.98 24.72
CA ARG A 81 2.92 15.35 24.53
C ARG A 81 1.87 15.73 25.55
#